data_AF-A0A4Z0QGS5-F1
#
_entry.id   AF-A0A4Z0QGS5-F1
#
_cell.length_a   1.000
_cell.length_b   1.000
_cell.length_c   1.000
_cell.angle_alpha   90.00
_cell.angle_beta   90.00
_cell.angle_gamma   90.00
#
_symmetry.space_group_name_H-M   'P 1'
#
loop_
_entity.id
_entity.type
_entity.pdbx_description
1 polymer ?
#
loop_
_entity_poly.entity_id
_entity_poly.type
_entity_poly.pdbx_seq_one_letter_code
_entity_poly.pdbx_strand_id
1 'polypeptide(L)'
;MKTPLFLPPLFNAARATGLAAWQTGRLFQQLAKKALDSVQDILRAEVQKGNVQLVADFLADKALPAAKALLLERMAARLLVRIGLRGALATNVVGWILPFVLERLVQVGVSTGFFEKVKSHATVSDTLRRLDELKRAAWKTLVPDAGSSAEVLPDDAPTPPQLPAAPKP
;
A
#
# COMPACT_ATOMS: atom_id res chain seq x y z
N MET A 1 37.20 27.09 -7.11
CA MET A 1 36.26 26.51 -6.12
C MET A 1 35.04 27.40 -6.02
N LYS A 2 33.83 26.93 -6.41
CA LYS A 2 32.56 27.59 -6.08
C LYS A 2 31.38 26.61 -6.23
N THR A 3 30.72 26.40 -5.09
CA THR A 3 29.31 26.05 -4.81
C THR A 3 28.72 24.72 -5.32
N PRO A 4 28.38 23.77 -4.42
CA PRO A 4 27.48 22.67 -4.75
C PRO A 4 26.02 23.13 -4.73
N LEU A 5 25.28 22.76 -5.77
CA LEU A 5 23.87 23.02 -5.98
C LEU A 5 23.03 22.21 -4.96
N PHE A 6 22.50 22.87 -3.93
CA PHE A 6 21.46 22.30 -3.06
C PHE A 6 20.12 22.29 -3.82
N LEU A 7 19.69 21.12 -4.29
CA LEU A 7 18.32 20.90 -4.77
C LEU A 7 17.36 20.76 -3.56
N PRO A 8 16.23 21.48 -3.52
CA PRO A 8 15.41 21.64 -2.32
C PRO A 8 14.44 20.47 -2.04
N PRO A 9 13.97 20.32 -0.78
CA PRO A 9 13.06 19.26 -0.29
C PRO A 9 11.62 19.30 -0.82
N LEU A 10 11.30 20.20 -1.76
CA LEU A 10 9.94 20.39 -2.30
C LEU A 10 9.43 19.19 -3.10
N PHE A 11 10.33 18.38 -3.67
CA PHE A 11 9.94 17.13 -4.36
C PHE A 11 9.31 16.10 -3.42
N ASN A 12 9.69 16.07 -2.15
CA ASN A 12 9.13 15.11 -1.19
C ASN A 12 7.77 15.56 -0.65
N ALA A 13 7.55 16.86 -0.47
CA ALA A 13 6.25 17.39 -0.05
C ALA A 13 5.18 17.19 -1.13
N ALA A 14 5.51 17.45 -2.40
CA ALA A 14 4.61 17.18 -3.54
C ALA A 14 4.34 15.68 -3.73
N ARG A 15 5.32 14.81 -3.42
CA ARG A 15 5.10 13.35 -3.38
C ARG A 15 4.18 12.97 -2.23
N ALA A 16 4.37 13.52 -1.03
CA ALA A 16 3.55 13.21 0.14
C ALA A 16 2.10 13.70 -0.03
N THR A 17 1.89 14.91 -0.54
CA THR A 17 0.55 15.46 -0.82
C THR A 17 -0.09 14.79 -2.04
N GLY A 18 0.69 14.51 -3.08
CA GLY A 18 0.24 13.74 -4.25
C GLY A 18 -0.10 12.27 -3.92
N LEU A 19 0.61 11.65 -2.99
CA LEU A 19 0.30 10.31 -2.48
C LEU A 19 -0.99 10.29 -1.66
N ALA A 20 -1.24 11.30 -0.82
CA ALA A 20 -2.48 11.42 -0.06
C ALA A 20 -3.70 11.65 -0.97
N ALA A 21 -3.56 12.48 -2.01
CA ALA A 21 -4.61 12.69 -3.01
C ALA A 21 -4.82 11.47 -3.92
N TRP A 22 -3.75 10.72 -4.22
CA TRP A 22 -3.85 9.48 -4.98
C TRP A 22 -4.41 8.32 -4.14
N GLN A 23 -4.16 8.31 -2.82
CA GLN A 23 -4.62 7.29 -1.87
C GLN A 23 -6.16 7.13 -1.86
N THR A 24 -6.90 8.19 -2.17
CA THR A 24 -8.37 8.16 -2.27
C THR A 24 -8.88 7.80 -3.68
N GLY A 25 -8.00 7.66 -4.67
CA GLY A 25 -8.37 7.34 -6.06
C GLY A 25 -8.71 5.86 -6.28
N ARG A 26 -9.69 5.58 -7.16
CA ARG A 26 -10.06 4.21 -7.56
C ARG A 26 -8.89 3.39 -8.11
N LEU A 27 -7.97 4.03 -8.83
CA LEU A 27 -6.77 3.39 -9.37
C LEU A 27 -5.80 2.95 -8.25
N PHE A 28 -5.64 3.77 -7.21
CA PHE A 28 -4.88 3.39 -6.04
C PHE A 28 -5.51 2.21 -5.33
N GLN A 29 -6.82 2.23 -5.10
CA GLN A 29 -7.52 1.11 -4.47
C GLN A 29 -7.33 -0.19 -5.27
N GLN A 30 -7.39 -0.14 -6.61
CA GLN A 30 -7.10 -1.28 -7.47
C GLN A 30 -5.65 -1.76 -7.35
N LEU A 31 -4.68 -0.85 -7.33
CA LEU A 31 -3.26 -1.17 -7.19
C LEU A 31 -2.94 -1.72 -5.80
N ALA A 32 -3.47 -1.11 -4.74
CA ALA A 32 -3.36 -1.55 -3.36
C ALA A 32 -3.98 -2.93 -3.18
N LYS A 33 -5.14 -3.19 -3.81
CA LYS A 33 -5.77 -4.52 -3.83
C LYS A 33 -4.86 -5.55 -4.50
N LYS A 34 -4.34 -5.25 -5.70
CA LYS A 34 -3.41 -6.14 -6.42
C LYS A 34 -2.11 -6.38 -5.65
N ALA A 35 -1.60 -5.36 -4.97
CA ALA A 35 -0.41 -5.46 -4.11
C ALA A 35 -0.69 -6.35 -2.90
N LEU A 36 -1.79 -6.09 -2.19
CA LEU A 36 -2.23 -6.89 -1.04
C LEU A 36 -2.48 -8.36 -1.43
N ASP A 37 -3.11 -8.61 -2.58
CA ASP A 37 -3.33 -9.96 -3.10
C ASP A 37 -2.00 -10.65 -3.44
N SER A 38 -1.05 -9.93 -4.06
CA SER A 38 0.28 -10.47 -4.38
C SER A 38 1.08 -10.82 -3.13
N VAL A 39 1.06 -9.96 -2.12
CA VAL A 39 1.70 -10.20 -0.82
C VAL A 39 1.06 -11.43 -0.16
N GLN A 40 -0.27 -11.48 -0.09
CA GLN A 40 -0.99 -12.59 0.54
C GLN A 40 -0.69 -13.93 -0.12
N ASP A 41 -0.63 -14.00 -1.45
CA ASP A 41 -0.36 -15.26 -2.13
C ASP A 41 1.04 -15.78 -1.89
N ILE A 42 2.03 -14.89 -1.76
CA ILE A 42 3.40 -15.27 -1.40
C ILE A 42 3.46 -15.75 0.05
N LEU A 43 2.84 -15.02 0.99
CA LEU A 43 2.82 -15.43 2.39
C LEU A 43 2.07 -16.75 2.58
N ARG A 44 0.94 -16.95 1.92
CA ARG A 44 0.20 -18.21 1.91
C ARG A 44 1.03 -19.36 1.36
N ALA A 45 1.74 -19.14 0.26
CA ALA A 45 2.61 -20.16 -0.32
C ALA A 45 3.76 -20.54 0.64
N GLU A 46 4.33 -19.57 1.36
CA GLU A 46 5.38 -19.84 2.36
C GLU A 46 4.83 -20.55 3.60
N VAL A 47 3.63 -20.18 4.08
CA VAL A 47 2.96 -20.92 5.16
C VAL A 47 2.64 -22.35 4.77
N GLN A 48 2.15 -22.59 3.55
CA GLN A 48 1.88 -23.94 3.04
C GLN A 48 3.14 -24.80 2.91
N LYS A 49 4.30 -24.19 2.67
CA LYS A 49 5.60 -24.87 2.70
C LYS A 49 6.09 -25.21 4.11
N GLY A 50 5.37 -24.78 5.15
CA GLY A 50 5.77 -24.94 6.56
C GLY A 50 6.61 -23.79 7.11
N ASN A 51 6.87 -22.73 6.33
CA ASN A 51 7.70 -21.59 6.72
C ASN A 51 6.92 -20.54 7.53
N VAL A 52 6.13 -20.99 8.51
CA VAL A 52 5.26 -20.13 9.34
C VAL A 52 6.07 -19.07 10.10
N GLN A 53 7.22 -19.47 10.64
CA GLN A 53 8.08 -18.60 11.45
C GLN A 53 8.74 -17.51 10.60
N LEU A 54 9.17 -17.84 9.38
CA LEU A 54 9.72 -16.89 8.42
C LEU A 54 8.67 -15.83 7.99
N VAL A 55 7.41 -16.23 7.84
CA VAL A 55 6.30 -15.30 7.56
C VAL A 55 6.04 -14.37 8.74
N ALA A 56 6.05 -14.90 9.97
CA ALA A 56 5.90 -14.10 11.17
C ALA A 56 7.08 -13.13 11.36
N ASP A 57 8.31 -13.59 11.18
CA ASP A 57 9.51 -12.74 11.29
C ASP A 57 9.53 -11.68 10.20
N PHE A 58 9.12 -12.01 8.99
CA PHE A 58 9.01 -11.04 7.89
C PHE A 58 7.99 -9.94 8.19
N LEU A 59 6.81 -10.32 8.66
CA LEU A 59 5.78 -9.35 9.05
C LEU A 59 6.16 -8.57 10.32
N ALA A 60 6.96 -9.15 11.22
CA ALA A 60 7.42 -8.49 12.45
C ALA A 60 8.59 -7.52 12.21
N ASP A 61 9.02 -7.36 10.96
CA ASP A 61 10.27 -6.69 10.59
C ASP A 61 11.53 -7.27 11.27
N LYS A 62 11.46 -8.54 11.68
CA LYS A 62 12.54 -9.28 12.35
C LYS A 62 13.23 -10.28 11.42
N ALA A 63 12.73 -10.46 10.20
CA ALA A 63 13.37 -11.33 9.22
C ALA A 63 14.76 -10.82 8.85
N LEU A 64 15.66 -11.76 8.61
CA LEU A 64 16.99 -11.47 8.06
C LEU A 64 16.85 -10.62 6.78
N PRO A 65 17.69 -9.59 6.60
CA PRO A 65 17.59 -8.67 5.47
C PRO A 65 17.64 -9.39 4.11
N ALA A 66 18.38 -10.49 4.00
CA ALA A 66 18.42 -11.34 2.81
C ALA A 66 17.08 -12.06 2.53
N ALA A 67 16.45 -12.64 3.56
CA ALA A 67 15.16 -13.31 3.42
C ALA A 67 14.04 -12.31 3.12
N LYS A 68 14.09 -11.13 3.75
CA LYS A 68 13.18 -10.01 3.49
C LYS A 68 13.30 -9.53 2.04
N ALA A 69 14.52 -9.31 1.55
CA ALA A 69 14.76 -8.90 0.17
C ALA A 69 14.21 -9.92 -0.83
N LEU A 70 14.46 -11.22 -0.61
CA LEU A 70 13.94 -12.28 -1.49
C LEU A 70 12.41 -12.35 -1.51
N LEU A 71 11.75 -12.23 -0.34
CA LEU A 71 10.29 -12.20 -0.28
C LEU A 71 9.72 -10.97 -0.98
N LEU A 72 10.30 -9.80 -0.73
CA LEU A 72 9.90 -8.56 -1.37
C LEU A 72 10.06 -8.64 -2.89
N GLU A 73 11.17 -9.19 -3.38
CA GLU A 73 11.42 -9.36 -4.80
C GLU A 73 10.38 -10.29 -5.44
N ARG A 74 10.04 -11.40 -4.78
CA ARG A 74 8.98 -12.31 -5.26
C ARG A 74 7.61 -11.64 -5.27
N MET A 75 7.29 -10.85 -4.25
CA MET A 75 6.05 -10.07 -4.17
C MET A 75 6.00 -9.01 -5.27
N ALA A 76 7.10 -8.28 -5.48
CA ALA A 76 7.25 -7.27 -6.51
C ALA A 76 7.12 -7.88 -7.91
N ALA A 77 7.83 -8.98 -8.18
CA ALA A 77 7.75 -9.70 -9.45
C ALA A 77 6.32 -10.18 -9.75
N ARG A 78 5.65 -10.78 -8.76
CA ARG A 78 4.27 -11.24 -8.91
C ARG A 78 3.30 -10.08 -9.09
N LEU A 79 3.53 -8.97 -8.39
CA LEU A 79 2.75 -7.75 -8.54
C LEU A 79 2.93 -7.14 -9.92
N LEU A 80 4.15 -7.05 -10.45
CA LEU A 80 4.42 -6.57 -11.81
C LEU A 80 3.67 -7.41 -12.85
N VAL A 81 3.73 -8.74 -12.74
CA VAL A 81 2.99 -9.66 -13.62
C VAL A 81 1.48 -9.42 -13.54
N ARG A 82 0.93 -9.20 -12.34
CA ARG A 82 -0.51 -8.95 -12.12
C ARG A 82 -1.01 -7.58 -12.53
N ILE A 83 -0.16 -6.57 -12.42
CA ILE A 83 -0.50 -5.22 -12.87
C ILE A 83 -0.53 -5.22 -14.39
N GLY A 84 0.32 -6.03 -15.06
CA GLY A 84 0.40 -6.09 -16.51
C GLY A 84 1.01 -4.84 -17.14
N LEU A 85 1.43 -3.87 -16.32
CA LEU A 85 2.19 -2.71 -16.77
C LEU A 85 3.63 -3.14 -17.06
N ARG A 86 4.14 -2.74 -18.23
CA ARG A 86 5.52 -2.97 -18.65
C ARG A 86 6.33 -1.68 -18.52
N GLY A 87 7.60 -1.79 -18.13
CA GLY A 87 8.55 -0.67 -18.12
C GLY A 87 8.61 0.13 -16.82
N ALA A 88 9.28 1.29 -16.88
CA ALA A 88 9.68 2.10 -15.71
C ALA A 88 8.51 2.59 -14.84
N LEU A 89 7.31 2.76 -15.42
CA LEU A 89 6.10 3.13 -14.67
C LEU A 89 5.70 2.02 -13.68
N ALA A 90 5.82 0.76 -14.07
CA ALA A 90 5.51 -0.38 -13.20
C ALA A 90 6.48 -0.43 -12.02
N THR A 91 7.78 -0.28 -12.28
CA THR A 91 8.82 -0.28 -11.25
C THR A 91 8.69 0.89 -10.29
N ASN A 92 8.38 2.09 -10.79
CA ASN A 92 8.12 3.25 -9.95
C ASN A 92 6.89 3.00 -9.07
N VAL A 93 5.78 2.51 -9.65
CA VAL A 93 4.55 2.20 -8.91
C VAL A 93 4.78 1.17 -7.82
N VAL A 94 5.40 0.03 -8.16
CA VAL A 94 5.73 -1.03 -7.21
C VAL A 94 6.65 -0.52 -6.11
N GLY A 95 7.62 0.32 -6.45
CA GLY A 95 8.60 0.89 -5.51
C GLY A 95 7.99 1.73 -4.39
N TRP A 96 6.79 2.29 -4.57
CA TRP A 96 6.12 3.05 -3.51
C TRP A 96 4.86 2.35 -2.96
N ILE A 97 4.10 1.61 -3.77
CA ILE A 97 2.86 0.96 -3.31
C ILE A 97 3.15 -0.25 -2.41
N LEU A 98 4.21 -1.01 -2.74
CA LEU A 98 4.56 -2.22 -2.01
C LEU A 98 4.98 -1.93 -0.56
N PRO A 99 5.92 -0.99 -0.28
CA PRO A 99 6.27 -0.67 1.10
C PRO A 99 5.09 -0.10 1.88
N PHE A 100 4.22 0.69 1.23
CA PHE A 100 3.03 1.24 1.88
C PHE A 100 2.04 0.15 2.33
N VAL A 101 1.71 -0.80 1.45
CA VAL A 101 0.81 -1.91 1.80
C VAL A 101 1.44 -2.80 2.88
N LEU A 102 2.75 -3.00 2.81
CA LEU A 102 3.48 -3.78 3.80
C LEU A 102 3.43 -3.12 5.18
N GLU A 103 3.70 -1.82 5.26
CA GLU A 103 3.63 -1.05 6.50
C GLU A 103 2.25 -1.14 7.15
N ARG A 104 1.17 -1.06 6.35
CA ARG A 104 -0.20 -1.27 6.85
C ARG A 104 -0.44 -2.68 7.36
N LEU A 105 0.08 -3.71 6.68
CA LEU A 105 0.01 -5.09 7.18
C LEU A 105 0.75 -5.26 8.50
N VAL A 106 1.95 -4.69 8.65
CA VAL A 106 2.71 -4.73 9.90
C VAL A 106 1.95 -4.02 11.02
N GLN A 107 1.48 -2.80 10.76
CA GLN A 107 0.73 -1.99 11.72
C GLN A 107 -0.52 -2.75 12.21
N VAL A 108 -1.27 -3.35 11.29
CA VAL A 108 -2.45 -4.15 11.63
C VAL A 108 -2.07 -5.45 12.34
N GLY A 109 -0.98 -6.12 11.93
CA GLY A 109 -0.48 -7.34 12.56
C GLY A 109 -0.09 -7.13 14.02
N VAL A 110 0.54 -6.00 14.33
CA VAL A 110 0.83 -5.59 15.70
C VAL A 110 -0.47 -5.33 16.47
N SER A 111 -1.40 -4.55 15.89
CA SER A 111 -2.66 -4.19 16.57
C SER A 111 -3.58 -5.39 16.85
N THR A 112 -3.55 -6.41 15.98
CA THR A 112 -4.40 -7.61 16.08
C THR A 112 -3.78 -8.73 16.93
N GLY A 113 -2.52 -8.53 17.38
CA GLY A 113 -1.74 -9.54 18.10
C GLY A 113 -1.41 -10.76 17.23
N PHE A 114 -1.26 -10.60 15.91
CA PHE A 114 -0.95 -11.70 14.99
C PHE A 114 0.33 -12.44 15.44
N PHE A 115 1.39 -11.70 15.79
CA PHE A 115 2.69 -12.27 16.16
C PHE A 115 2.65 -13.12 17.43
N GLU A 116 1.96 -12.64 18.46
CA GLU A 116 1.78 -13.37 19.72
C GLU A 116 1.01 -14.68 19.49
N LYS A 117 -0.04 -14.60 18.66
CA LYS A 117 -0.89 -15.75 18.34
C LYS A 117 -0.22 -16.77 17.42
N VAL A 118 0.73 -16.34 16.59
CA VAL A 118 1.54 -17.26 15.78
C VAL A 118 2.62 -17.95 16.63
N LYS A 119 3.19 -17.24 17.61
CA LYS A 119 4.18 -17.81 18.54
C LYS A 119 3.59 -18.82 19.52
N SER A 120 2.32 -18.66 19.93
CA SER A 120 1.76 -19.47 21.00
C SER A 120 1.49 -20.93 20.58
N HIS A 121 0.80 -21.19 19.46
CA HIS A 121 0.54 -22.55 18.92
C HIS A 121 0.03 -22.49 17.46
N ALA A 122 0.88 -22.11 16.51
CA ALA A 122 0.45 -21.98 15.11
C ALA A 122 0.53 -23.28 14.33
N THR A 123 -0.62 -23.88 14.04
CA THR A 123 -0.72 -24.83 12.90
C THR A 123 -0.68 -24.06 11.58
N VAL A 124 -0.34 -24.74 10.48
CA VAL A 124 -0.40 -24.17 9.13
C VAL A 124 -1.81 -23.62 8.84
N SER A 125 -2.85 -24.38 9.15
CA SER A 125 -4.25 -24.00 8.94
C SER A 125 -4.66 -22.76 9.76
N ASP A 126 -4.25 -22.69 11.03
CA ASP A 126 -4.50 -21.51 11.87
C ASP A 126 -3.79 -20.27 11.34
N THR A 127 -2.54 -20.42 10.90
CA THR A 127 -1.76 -19.32 10.33
C THR A 127 -2.41 -18.81 9.05
N LEU A 128 -2.91 -19.70 8.18
CA LEU A 128 -3.63 -19.32 6.96
C LEU A 128 -4.90 -18.54 7.27
N ARG A 129 -5.69 -18.99 8.25
CA ARG A 129 -6.90 -18.28 8.69
C ARG A 129 -6.57 -16.90 9.23
N ARG A 130 -5.52 -16.78 10.05
CA ARG A 130 -5.05 -15.50 10.62
C ARG A 130 -4.48 -14.57 9.57
N LEU A 131 -3.78 -15.10 8.56
CA LEU A 131 -3.33 -14.32 7.41
C LEU A 131 -4.50 -13.72 6.64
N ASP A 132 -5.61 -14.46 6.48
CA ASP A 132 -6.80 -13.93 5.82
C ASP A 132 -7.52 -12.86 6.67
N GLU A 133 -7.56 -13.03 7.99
CA GLU A 133 -8.02 -12.00 8.94
C GLU A 133 -7.15 -10.73 8.85
N LEU A 134 -5.82 -10.91 8.83
CA LEU A 134 -4.85 -9.83 8.69
C LEU A 134 -5.06 -9.06 7.37
N LYS A 135 -5.23 -9.78 6.26
CA LYS A 135 -5.55 -9.18 4.96
C LYS A 135 -6.83 -8.34 5.02
N ARG A 136 -7.91 -8.87 5.60
CA ARG A 136 -9.19 -8.15 5.70
C ARG A 136 -9.06 -6.89 6.55
N ALA A 137 -8.37 -6.99 7.68
CA ALA A 137 -8.12 -5.86 8.56
C ALA A 137 -7.23 -4.80 7.91
N ALA A 138 -6.17 -5.21 7.20
CA ALA A 138 -5.33 -4.30 6.41
C ALA A 138 -6.09 -3.63 5.27
N TRP A 139 -6.98 -4.36 4.58
CA TRP A 139 -7.84 -3.77 3.56
C TRP A 139 -8.77 -2.70 4.13
N LYS A 140 -9.36 -2.94 5.31
CA LYS A 140 -10.20 -1.96 6.02
C LYS A 140 -9.42 -0.69 6.40
N THR A 141 -8.14 -0.81 6.72
CA THR A 141 -7.26 0.33 7.02
C THR A 141 -6.77 1.05 5.75
N LEU A 142 -6.59 0.32 4.65
CA LEU A 142 -6.16 0.86 3.35
C LEU A 142 -7.28 1.59 2.61
N VAL A 143 -8.50 1.06 2.71
CA VAL A 143 -9.73 1.65 2.21
C VAL A 143 -10.68 1.79 3.41
N PRO A 144 -10.42 2.76 4.30
CA PRO A 144 -11.47 3.18 5.24
C PRO A 144 -12.64 3.63 4.37
N ASP A 145 -13.83 3.14 4.69
CA ASP A 145 -15.07 3.44 4.00
C ASP A 145 -15.07 4.91 3.57
N ALA A 146 -14.85 5.17 2.28
CA ALA A 146 -14.86 6.51 1.72
C ALA A 146 -16.32 6.97 1.52
N GLY A 147 -17.19 6.63 2.48
CA GLY A 147 -18.40 7.39 2.71
C GLY A 147 -17.98 8.71 3.35
N SER A 148 -18.28 9.81 2.67
CA SER A 148 -18.12 11.20 3.15
C SER A 148 -16.75 11.85 2.96
N SER A 149 -16.43 12.22 1.70
CA SER A 149 -15.97 13.58 1.30
C SER A 149 -15.58 13.65 -0.19
N ALA A 150 -16.26 12.90 -1.05
CA ALA A 150 -16.39 13.30 -2.45
C ALA A 150 -17.85 13.69 -2.61
N GLU A 151 -18.15 14.96 -2.38
CA GLU A 151 -19.28 15.58 -3.08
C GLU A 151 -18.99 15.37 -4.56
N VAL A 152 -19.58 14.32 -5.13
CA VAL A 152 -19.76 14.23 -6.56
C VAL A 152 -20.76 15.32 -6.86
N LEU A 153 -20.23 16.50 -7.19
CA LEU A 153 -21.03 17.58 -7.73
C LEU A 153 -21.73 16.99 -8.97
N PRO A 154 -23.07 16.92 -9.02
CA PRO A 154 -23.75 16.60 -10.27
C PRO A 154 -23.33 17.66 -11.31
N ASP A 155 -23.15 17.23 -12.56
CA ASP A 155 -22.82 18.10 -13.71
C ASP A 155 -23.84 19.25 -13.96
N ASP A 156 -24.93 19.29 -13.17
CA ASP A 156 -25.97 20.32 -13.15
C ASP A 156 -25.80 21.37 -12.02
N ALA A 157 -24.61 21.49 -11.42
CA ALA A 157 -24.36 22.58 -10.49
C ALA A 157 -24.29 23.92 -11.26
N PRO A 158 -25.12 24.93 -10.93
CA PRO A 158 -25.08 26.21 -11.60
C PRO A 158 -23.70 26.85 -11.42
N THR A 159 -23.07 27.20 -12.55
CA THR A 159 -21.81 27.92 -12.62
C THR A 159 -21.87 29.15 -11.71
N PRO A 160 -20.88 29.41 -10.85
CA PRO A 160 -20.88 30.60 -10.01
C PRO A 160 -21.02 31.85 -10.90
N PRO A 161 -21.84 32.84 -10.49
CA PRO A 161 -22.10 34.01 -11.30
C PRO A 161 -20.79 34.73 -11.61
N GLN A 162 -20.55 34.98 -12.91
CA GLN A 162 -19.44 35.80 -13.35
C GLN A 162 -19.54 37.17 -12.68
N LEU A 163 -18.45 37.60 -12.05
CA LEU A 163 -18.32 38.94 -11.49
C LEU A 163 -18.63 39.98 -12.58
N PRO A 164 -19.43 41.01 -12.29
CA PRO A 164 -19.80 42.02 -13.27
C PRO A 164 -18.56 42.73 -13.80
N ALA A 165 -18.52 42.93 -15.12
CA ALA A 165 -17.48 43.68 -15.81
C ALA A 165 -17.34 45.07 -15.17
N ALA A 166 -16.12 45.42 -14.76
CA ALA A 166 -15.81 46.74 -14.26
C ALA A 166 -16.12 47.80 -15.34
N PRO A 167 -16.74 48.93 -14.97
CA PRO A 167 -17.00 50.00 -15.92
C PRO A 167 -15.68 50.61 -16.39
N LYS A 168 -15.56 50.73 -17.72
CA LYS A 168 -14.42 51.31 -18.42
C LYS A 168 -14.43 52.84 -18.22
N PRO A 169 -13.30 53.49 -17.87
CA PRO A 169 -13.14 54.93 -18.05
C PRO A 169 -12.92 55.30 -19.53
#